data_AF-A0A2W6Y8E7-F1
#
_entry.id   AF-A0A2W6Y8E7-F1
#
_cell.length_a   1.000
_cell.length_b   1.000
_cell.length_c   1.000
_cell.angle_alpha   90.00
_cell.angle_beta   90.00
_cell.angle_gamma   90.00
#
_symmetry.space_group_name_H-M   'P 1'
#
loop_
_entity.id
_entity.type
_entity.pdbx_description
1 polymer ?
#
loop_
_entity_poly.entity_id
_entity_poly.type
_entity_poly.pdbx_seq_one_letter_code
_entity_poly.pdbx_strand_id
1 'polypeptide(L)'
;MTGTQETAEVADDGWDWCAVEIFGHRRHVGRVREEERFGTKMMRVDVPKVDYETQAVIGFSSHYYGGGSIFSITPTDEASAIRANRGYPPPSRSSLPAPSHDDGHVDSWDEEDGDGDE
;
A
#
# COMPACT_ATOMS: atom_id res chain seq x y z
N MET A 1 -37.81 28.12 -2.24
CA MET A 1 -36.60 28.38 -1.44
C MET A 1 -35.48 27.60 -2.11
N THR A 2 -34.88 28.19 -3.15
CA THR A 2 -33.89 27.52 -3.99
C THR A 2 -32.53 27.81 -3.39
N GLY A 3 -31.96 26.85 -2.67
CA GLY A 3 -30.62 26.96 -2.12
C GLY A 3 -29.61 26.87 -3.27
N THR A 4 -28.90 27.97 -3.53
CA THR A 4 -27.70 27.97 -4.35
C THR A 4 -26.65 27.14 -3.62
N GLN A 5 -26.30 25.97 -4.16
CA GLN A 5 -25.13 25.23 -3.69
C GLN A 5 -23.89 25.92 -4.25
N GLU A 6 -23.11 26.50 -3.35
CA GLU A 6 -21.79 27.05 -3.65
C GLU A 6 -20.84 25.87 -3.89
N THR A 7 -20.51 25.62 -5.16
CA THR A 7 -19.46 24.66 -5.53
C THR A 7 -18.13 25.26 -5.11
N ALA A 8 -17.58 24.80 -3.98
CA ALA A 8 -16.23 25.17 -3.57
C ALA A 8 -15.25 24.74 -4.67
N GLU A 9 -14.63 25.71 -5.35
CA GLU A 9 -13.57 25.41 -6.30
C GLU A 9 -12.40 24.79 -5.54
N VAL A 10 -12.15 23.50 -5.80
CA VAL A 10 -10.96 22.82 -5.33
C VAL A 10 -9.80 23.47 -6.05
N ALA A 11 -8.94 24.18 -5.30
CA ALA A 11 -7.74 24.78 -5.86
C ALA A 11 -6.91 23.70 -6.55
N ASP A 12 -6.78 23.81 -7.87
CA ASP A 12 -5.91 22.96 -8.68
C ASP A 12 -4.45 23.37 -8.42
N ASP A 13 -3.72 22.51 -7.71
CA ASP A 13 -2.29 22.71 -7.42
C ASP A 13 -1.39 22.31 -8.61
N GLY A 14 -2.01 21.94 -9.74
CA GLY A 14 -1.35 21.50 -10.97
C GLY A 14 -0.81 20.07 -10.87
N TRP A 15 -1.32 19.27 -9.94
CA TRP A 15 -0.94 17.88 -9.74
C TRP A 15 -2.13 16.92 -9.85
N ASP A 16 -1.90 15.82 -10.55
CA ASP A 16 -2.85 14.71 -10.61
C ASP A 16 -2.30 13.50 -9.86
N TRP A 17 -3.11 12.84 -9.05
CA TRP A 17 -2.74 11.57 -8.44
C TRP A 17 -2.97 10.43 -9.43
N CYS A 18 -1.92 9.67 -9.73
CA CYS A 18 -1.96 8.61 -10.75
C CYS A 18 -1.12 7.39 -10.34
N ALA A 19 -1.56 6.21 -10.79
CA ALA A 19 -0.69 5.07 -10.99
C ALA A 19 -0.19 5.09 -12.45
N VAL A 20 1.13 5.12 -12.62
CA VAL A 20 1.80 5.23 -13.92
C VAL A 20 2.61 3.96 -14.17
N GLU A 21 2.44 3.37 -15.35
CA GLU A 21 3.23 2.25 -15.81
C GLU A 21 4.21 2.70 -16.89
N ILE A 22 5.49 2.40 -16.68
CA ILE A 22 6.59 2.75 -17.56
C ILE A 22 7.04 1.50 -18.31
N PHE A 23 6.96 1.55 -19.64
CA PHE A 23 7.25 0.44 -20.56
C PHE A 23 6.59 -0.90 -20.17
N GLY A 24 5.47 -0.86 -19.43
CA GLY A 24 4.71 -2.05 -19.00
C GLY A 24 5.37 -2.93 -17.94
N HIS A 25 6.52 -2.56 -17.36
CA HIS A 25 7.21 -3.39 -16.36
C HIS A 25 7.52 -2.66 -15.05
N ARG A 26 7.58 -1.33 -15.06
CA ARG A 26 7.82 -0.54 -13.86
C ARG A 26 6.59 0.28 -13.52
N ARG A 27 6.10 0.15 -12.29
CA ARG A 27 4.93 0.89 -11.81
C ARG A 27 5.34 1.90 -10.74
N HIS A 28 4.82 3.11 -10.87
CA HIS A 28 4.91 4.17 -9.88
C HIS A 28 3.50 4.61 -9.49
N VAL A 29 3.28 4.91 -8.21
CA VAL A 29 2.01 5.50 -7.75
C VAL A 29 2.35 6.77 -7.01
N GLY A 30 1.81 7.90 -7.44
CA GLY A 30 2.19 9.20 -6.89
C GLY A 30 1.48 10.34 -7.59
N ARG A 31 1.90 11.57 -7.31
CA ARG A 31 1.38 12.74 -8.00
C ARG A 31 2.20 13.04 -9.26
N VAL A 32 1.54 13.46 -10.32
CA VAL A 32 2.14 13.68 -11.64
C VAL A 32 1.82 15.06 -12.18
N ARG A 33 2.71 15.56 -13.03
CA ARG A 33 2.49 16.78 -13.83
C ARG A 33 3.36 16.80 -15.07
N GLU A 34 3.00 17.64 -16.04
CA GLU A 34 3.89 17.96 -17.14
C GLU A 34 5.01 18.93 -16.69
N GLU A 35 6.24 18.66 -17.10
CA GLU A 35 7.38 19.59 -16.98
C GLU A 35 8.18 19.60 -18.29
N GLU A 36 8.82 20.72 -18.59
CA GLU A 36 9.85 20.76 -19.64
C GLU A 36 11.24 20.62 -19.00
N ARG A 37 12.03 19.66 -19.47
CA ARG A 37 13.44 19.50 -19.06
C ARG A 37 14.32 19.22 -20.25
N PHE A 38 15.47 19.89 -20.30
CA PHE A 38 16.45 19.76 -21.39
C PHE A 38 15.82 19.94 -22.78
N GLY A 39 14.87 20.87 -22.91
CA GLY A 39 14.16 21.17 -24.16
C GLY A 39 13.15 20.10 -24.61
N THR A 40 12.78 19.18 -23.72
CA THR A 40 11.82 18.10 -24.01
C THR A 40 10.68 18.12 -22.99
N LYS A 41 9.45 17.89 -23.44
CA LYS A 41 8.31 17.67 -22.56
C LYS A 41 8.41 16.31 -21.88
N MET A 42 8.31 16.31 -20.56
CA MET A 42 8.47 15.15 -19.69
C MET A 42 7.30 15.08 -18.72
N MET A 43 6.88 13.87 -18.36
CA MET A 43 6.06 13.64 -17.18
C MET A 43 6.98 13.56 -15.96
N ARG A 44 6.71 14.37 -14.94
CA ARG A 44 7.28 14.18 -13.61
C ARG A 44 6.34 13.31 -12.78
N VAL A 45 6.90 12.34 -12.06
CA VAL A 45 6.18 11.52 -11.10
C VAL A 45 6.85 11.67 -9.73
N ASP A 46 6.15 12.24 -8.76
CA ASP A 46 6.57 12.34 -7.36
C ASP A 46 5.92 11.19 -6.56
N VAL A 47 6.73 10.17 -6.28
CA VAL A 47 6.31 8.99 -5.49
C VAL A 47 6.46 9.31 -4.00
N PRO A 48 5.38 9.27 -3.19
CA PRO A 48 5.47 9.56 -1.77
C PRO A 48 6.26 8.48 -1.05
N LYS A 49 7.17 8.90 -0.16
CA LYS A 49 7.77 8.05 0.86
C LYS A 49 6.84 8.11 2.07
N VAL A 50 6.27 6.98 2.44
CA VAL A 50 5.25 6.89 3.48
C VAL A 50 5.84 6.18 4.69
N ASP A 51 5.75 6.80 5.85
CA ASP A 51 6.10 6.15 7.11
C ASP A 51 5.11 5.02 7.40
N TYR A 52 5.63 3.84 7.73
CA TYR A 52 4.81 2.64 7.85
C TYR A 52 3.79 2.72 9.01
N GLU A 53 4.16 3.34 10.14
CA GLU A 53 3.34 3.37 11.34
C GLU A 53 2.32 4.51 11.33
N THR A 54 2.78 5.72 11.04
CA THR A 54 1.96 6.93 11.05
C THR A 54 1.18 7.16 9.77
N GLN A 55 1.56 6.46 8.68
CA GLN A 55 1.05 6.68 7.33
C GLN A 55 1.30 8.11 6.80
N ALA A 56 2.16 8.88 7.47
CA ALA A 56 2.50 10.23 7.05
C ALA A 56 3.46 10.20 5.85
N VAL A 57 3.29 11.15 4.93
CA VAL A 57 4.25 11.37 3.86
C VAL A 57 5.47 12.09 4.43
N ILE A 58 6.62 11.43 4.42
CA ILE A 58 7.89 11.96 4.96
C ILE A 58 8.79 12.57 3.88
N GLY A 59 8.40 12.46 2.61
CA GLY A 59 9.10 13.04 1.47
C GLY A 59 8.65 12.44 0.16
N PHE A 60 9.34 12.81 -0.92
CA PHE A 60 9.05 12.31 -2.28
C PHE A 60 10.32 11.84 -2.99
N SER A 61 10.15 10.87 -3.88
CA SER A 61 11.14 10.48 -4.88
C SER A 61 10.63 10.87 -6.27
N SER A 62 11.32 11.81 -6.93
CA SER A 62 10.94 12.30 -8.25
C SER A 62 11.54 11.47 -9.38
N HIS A 63 10.73 11.11 -10.36
CA HIS A 63 11.14 10.48 -11.61
C HIS A 63 10.69 11.34 -12.79
N TYR A 64 11.43 11.30 -13.89
CA TYR A 64 11.10 12.01 -15.13
C TYR A 64 11.07 11.02 -16.28
N TYR A 65 9.99 11.04 -17.05
CA TYR A 65 9.76 10.12 -18.16
C TYR A 65 9.31 10.90 -19.39
N GLY A 66 9.88 10.57 -20.55
CA GLY A 66 9.37 11.09 -21.82
C GLY A 66 8.03 10.43 -22.15
N GLY A 67 7.14 11.14 -22.85
CA GLY A 67 5.78 10.65 -23.15
C GLY A 67 5.74 9.26 -23.79
N GLY A 68 6.69 8.96 -24.69
CA GLY A 68 6.78 7.64 -25.35
C GLY A 68 7.19 6.46 -24.44
N SER A 69 7.56 6.72 -23.19
CA SER A 69 7.88 5.66 -22.20
C SER A 69 6.68 5.28 -21.33
N ILE A 70 5.60 6.04 -21.38
CA ILE A 70 4.38 5.80 -20.61
C ILE A 70 3.58 4.71 -21.32
N PHE A 71 3.41 3.58 -20.65
CA PHE A 71 2.56 2.48 -21.13
C PHE A 71 1.10 2.72 -20.78
N SER A 72 0.83 3.12 -19.53
CA SER A 72 -0.51 3.44 -19.06
C SER A 72 -0.45 4.51 -17.96
N ILE A 73 -1.54 5.25 -17.84
CA ILE A 73 -1.81 6.15 -16.71
C ILE A 73 -3.22 5.83 -16.19
N THR A 74 -3.31 5.61 -14.88
CA THR A 74 -4.58 5.36 -14.19
C THR A 74 -4.77 6.42 -13.11
N PRO A 75 -5.68 7.40 -13.31
CA PRO A 75 -6.03 8.37 -12.28
C PRO A 75 -6.47 7.67 -10.98
N THR A 76 -6.09 8.24 -9.85
CA THR A 76 -6.40 7.75 -8.50
C THR A 76 -6.53 8.92 -7.52
N ASP A 77 -6.95 8.66 -6.30
CA ASP A 77 -6.89 9.63 -5.20
C ASP A 77 -5.59 9.52 -4.38
N GLU A 78 -5.30 10.57 -3.58
CA GLU A 78 -4.14 10.65 -2.69
C GLU A 78 -4.10 9.50 -1.66
N ALA A 79 -5.22 9.17 -1.04
CA ALA A 79 -5.26 8.14 0.00
C ALA A 79 -4.90 6.76 -0.56
N SER A 80 -5.38 6.44 -1.76
CA SER A 80 -5.03 5.24 -2.51
C SER A 80 -3.54 5.22 -2.90
N ALA A 81 -2.98 6.37 -3.29
CA ALA A 81 -1.55 6.49 -3.59
C ALA A 81 -0.65 6.31 -2.36
N ILE A 82 -1.01 6.92 -1.23
CA ILE A 82 -0.31 6.75 0.05
C ILE A 82 -0.37 5.28 0.49
N ARG A 83 -1.54 4.65 0.43
CA ARG A 83 -1.72 3.24 0.78
C ARG A 83 -0.83 2.32 -0.08
N ALA A 84 -0.72 2.59 -1.38
CA ALA A 84 0.12 1.82 -2.28
C ALA A 84 1.63 1.92 -1.96
N ASN A 85 2.06 3.02 -1.35
CA ASN A 85 3.48 3.30 -1.05
C ASN A 85 3.87 3.06 0.42
N ARG A 86 2.95 2.62 1.29
CA ARG A 86 3.21 2.36 2.72
C ARG A 86 4.30 1.30 2.98
N GLY A 87 4.59 0.44 1.99
CA GLY A 87 5.47 -0.71 2.17
C GLY A 87 4.76 -1.87 2.86
N TYR A 88 5.43 -3.02 2.91
CA TYR A 88 4.90 -4.22 3.56
C TYR A 88 5.09 -4.18 5.08
N PRO A 89 4.17 -4.77 5.85
CA PRO A 89 4.41 -5.04 7.27
C PRO A 89 5.70 -5.82 7.45
N PRO A 90 6.47 -5.57 8.53
CA PRO A 90 7.59 -6.42 8.87
C PRO A 90 7.09 -7.87 9.05
N PRO A 91 7.85 -8.89 8.60
CA PRO A 91 7.40 -10.29 8.62
C PRO A 91 6.97 -10.78 10.01
N SER A 92 7.55 -10.22 11.07
CA SER A 92 7.20 -10.54 12.46
C SER A 92 5.75 -10.20 12.82
N ARG A 93 5.10 -9.27 12.11
CA ARG A 93 3.68 -8.92 12.31
C ARG A 93 2.73 -9.88 11.59
N SER A 94 3.23 -10.69 10.67
CA SER A 94 2.47 -11.73 9.97
C SER A 94 2.65 -13.12 10.59
N SER A 95 3.27 -13.20 11.78
CA SER A 95 3.40 -14.47 12.51
C SER A 95 2.03 -14.93 13.00
N LEU A 96 1.80 -16.23 12.94
CA LEU A 96 0.62 -16.82 13.56
C LEU A 96 0.74 -16.67 15.08
N PRO A 97 -0.38 -16.46 15.79
CA PRO A 97 -0.38 -16.54 17.23
C PRO A 97 0.17 -17.89 17.66
N ALA A 98 0.82 -17.93 18.83
CA ALA A 98 1.27 -19.18 19.40
C ALA A 98 0.08 -20.16 19.48
N PRO A 99 0.28 -21.45 19.17
CA PRO A 99 -0.78 -22.43 19.29
C PRO A 99 -1.34 -22.39 20.72
N SER A 100 -2.66 -22.48 20.86
CA SER A 100 -3.27 -22.62 22.18
C SER A 100 -2.74 -23.90 22.81
N HIS A 101 -2.28 -23.82 24.06
CA HIS A 101 -2.07 -25.00 24.87
C HIS A 101 -3.45 -25.60 25.15
N ASP A 102 -3.82 -26.64 24.41
CA ASP A 102 -4.90 -27.54 24.79
C ASP A 102 -4.30 -28.51 25.82
N ASP A 103 -4.52 -28.21 27.10
CA ASP A 103 -4.10 -29.00 28.25
C ASP A 103 -5.00 -30.24 28.48
N GLY A 104 -5.84 -30.59 27.51
CA GLY A 104 -6.84 -31.65 27.60
C GLY A 104 -6.39 -33.06 27.21
N HIS A 105 -5.10 -33.32 26.93
CA HIS A 105 -4.66 -34.71 26.65
C HIS A 105 -4.53 -35.51 27.94
N VAL A 106 -5.64 -36.06 28.42
CA VAL A 106 -5.63 -37.11 29.44
C VAL A 106 -5.18 -38.41 28.79
N ASP A 107 -3.90 -38.74 28.94
CA ASP A 107 -3.41 -40.10 28.69
C ASP A 107 -3.95 -41.04 29.78
N SER A 108 -5.22 -41.43 29.66
CA SER A 108 -5.82 -42.50 30.47
C SER A 108 -5.31 -43.84 29.93
N TRP A 109 -4.14 -44.25 30.42
CA TRP A 109 -3.70 -45.64 30.39
C TRP A 109 -4.11 -46.29 31.72
N ASP A 110 -5.39 -46.63 31.85
CA ASP A 110 -5.86 -47.56 32.88
C ASP A 110 -5.43 -48.98 32.47
N GLU A 111 -4.28 -49.43 33.00
CA GLU A 111 -3.96 -50.86 33.09
C GLU A 111 -4.64 -51.43 34.34
N GLU A 112 -5.91 -51.81 34.17
CA GLU A 112 -6.63 -52.67 35.11
C GLU A 112 -6.41 -54.13 34.68
N ASP A 113 -5.37 -54.78 35.22
CA ASP A 113 -5.30 -56.25 35.24
C ASP A 113 -4.92 -56.68 36.65
N GLY A 114 -5.95 -56.96 37.44
CA GLY A 114 -5.83 -57.58 38.76
C GLY A 114 -5.30 -59.00 38.64
N ASP A 115 -4.13 -59.23 39.24
CA ASP A 115 -3.60 -60.56 39.47
C ASP A 115 -4.41 -61.22 40.60
N GLY A 116 -5.32 -62.11 40.20
CA GLY A 116 -6.07 -62.97 41.10
C GLY A 116 -5.29 -64.23 41.38
N ASP A 117 -4.63 -64.29 42.54
CA ASP A 117 -4.06 -65.52 43.08
C ASP A 117 -4.91 -66.06 44.26
N GLU A 118 -5.45 -67.26 44.01
CA GLU A 118 -5.92 -68.36 44.89
C GLU A 118 -7.24 -68.25 45.67
#